data_AF-A0A7L2T3V3-F1
#
_entry.id   AF-A0A7L2T3V3-F1
#
_cell.length_a   1.000
_cell.length_b   1.000
_cell.length_c   1.000
_cell.angle_alpha   90.00
_cell.angle_beta   90.00
_cell.angle_gamma   90.00
#
_symmetry.space_group_name_H-M   'P 1'
#
loop_
_entity.id
_entity.type
_entity.pdbx_description
1 polymer ?
#
loop_
_entity_poly.entity_id
_entity_poly.type
_entity_poly.pdbx_seq_one_letter_code
_entity_poly.pdbx_strand_id
1 'polypeptide(L)' 'RGGPQGSWGSWSLPCPTSAGVCGLRTRLEPPQHSGGGDDTALNDLDLYCCA' A
#
# COMPACT_ATOMS: atom_id res chain seq x y z
N ARG A 1 -13.81 -4.43 -8.03
CA ARG A 1 -14.16 -3.01 -7.75
C ARG A 1 -13.63 -2.69 -6.36
N GLY A 2 -13.05 -1.51 -6.13
CA GLY A 2 -12.63 -1.09 -4.79
C GLY A 2 -13.83 -0.71 -3.90
N GLY A 3 -13.61 -0.61 -2.59
CA GLY A 3 -14.59 -0.07 -1.64
C GLY A 3 -14.79 1.45 -1.79
N PRO A 4 -15.67 2.04 -0.96
CA PRO A 4 -15.80 3.49 -0.86
C PRO A 4 -14.43 4.14 -0.60
N GLN A 5 -14.17 5.27 -1.25
CA GLN A 5 -12.89 5.95 -1.14
C GLN A 5 -12.86 6.81 0.13
N GLY A 6 -11.74 6.75 0.85
CA GLY A 6 -11.43 7.72 1.89
C GLY A 6 -10.91 9.04 1.31
N SER A 7 -10.28 9.86 2.15
CA SER A 7 -9.55 11.04 1.68
C SER A 7 -8.17 10.64 1.15
N TRP A 8 -7.78 11.21 0.02
CA TRP A 8 -6.45 10.99 -0.55
C TRP A 8 -5.40 11.86 0.16
N GLY A 9 -4.23 11.28 0.43
CA GLY A 9 -3.05 12.03 0.85
C GLY A 9 -2.34 12.71 -0.32
N SER A 10 -1.23 13.40 -0.02
CA SER A 10 -0.34 13.94 -1.05
C SER A 10 0.35 12.82 -1.83
N TRP A 11 0.65 13.08 -3.10
CA TRP A 11 1.46 12.19 -3.93
C TRP A 11 2.89 12.07 -3.39
N SER A 12 3.47 10.89 -3.54
CA SER A 12 4.91 10.69 -3.40
C SER A 12 5.67 11.30 -4.59
N LEU A 13 6.99 11.40 -4.47
CA LEU A 13 7.84 11.74 -5.61
C LEU A 13 7.74 10.63 -6.68
N PRO A 14 7.78 10.99 -7.97
CA PRO A 14 7.86 9.99 -9.03
C PRO A 14 9.19 9.24 -8.97
N CYS A 15 9.24 8.07 -9.62
CA CYS A 15 10.53 7.42 -9.88
C CYS A 15 11.46 8.35 -10.69
N PRO A 16 12.79 8.22 -10.54
CA PRO A 16 13.75 8.96 -11.34
C PRO A 16 13.49 8.86 -12.85
N THR A 17 13.92 9.86 -13.62
CA THR A 17 13.91 9.79 -15.08
C THR A 17 14.66 8.53 -15.53
N SER A 18 14.02 7.73 -16.41
CA SER A 18 14.45 6.40 -16.86
C SER A 18 14.29 5.24 -15.87
N ALA A 19 13.57 5.40 -14.77
CA ALA A 19 13.24 4.32 -13.84
C ALA A 19 11.73 4.01 -13.84
N GLY A 20 11.38 2.75 -13.57
CA GLY A 20 10.01 2.26 -13.42
C GLY A 20 9.78 1.59 -12.07
N VAL A 21 8.51 1.47 -11.66
CA VAL A 21 8.15 0.68 -10.48
C VAL A 21 8.44 -0.80 -10.76
N CYS A 22 9.29 -1.40 -9.95
CA CYS A 22 9.74 -2.79 -10.10
C CYS A 22 9.35 -3.68 -8.91
N GLY A 23 8.80 -3.08 -7.85
CA GLY A 23 8.38 -3.82 -6.67
C GLY A 23 7.56 -2.99 -5.72
N LEU A 24 6.97 -3.67 -4.74
CA LEU A 24 6.23 -3.03 -3.66
C LEU A 24 6.45 -3.77 -2.33
N ARG A 25 6.38 -3.04 -1.23
CA ARG A 25 6.31 -3.58 0.13
C ARG A 25 5.04 -3.10 0.78
N THR A 26 4.24 -4.02 1.29
CA THR A 26 2.97 -3.72 1.97
C THR A 26 3.15 -3.65 3.49
N ARG A 27 2.36 -2.80 4.15
CA ARG A 27 2.16 -2.87 5.61
C ARG A 27 0.84 -3.56 5.89
N LEU A 28 0.92 -4.69 6.60
CA LEU A 28 -0.24 -5.42 7.11
C LEU A 28 -0.20 -5.42 8.63
N GLU A 29 -1.38 -5.43 9.24
CA GLU A 29 -1.50 -5.69 10.67
C GLU A 29 -1.23 -7.17 10.99
N PRO A 30 -0.61 -7.49 12.14
CA PRO A 30 -0.47 -8.87 12.59
C PRO A 30 -1.83 -9.56 12.74
N PRO A 31 -1.91 -10.89 12.52
CA PRO A 31 -3.15 -11.64 12.74
C PRO A 31 -3.67 -11.46 14.17
N GLN A 32 -4.89 -10.92 14.32
CA GLN A 32 -5.51 -10.74 15.62
C GLN A 32 -6.20 -12.05 16.04
N HIS A 33 -5.54 -12.83 16.90
CA HIS A 33 -5.94 -14.20 17.24
C HIS A 33 -7.17 -14.32 18.18
N SER A 34 -8.14 -13.39 18.16
CA SER A 34 -9.27 -13.45 19.13
C SER A 34 -10.57 -12.72 18.75
N GLY A 35 -10.66 -11.99 17.64
CA GLY A 35 -11.87 -11.26 17.26
C GLY A 35 -12.50 -11.88 16.01
N GLY A 36 -13.77 -12.28 16.06
CA GLY A 36 -14.46 -12.97 14.95
C GLY A 36 -14.83 -12.08 13.75
N GLY A 37 -14.04 -11.04 13.46
CA GLY A 37 -14.24 -10.09 12.37
C GLY A 37 -13.08 -10.12 11.38
N ASP A 38 -13.37 -9.80 10.12
CA ASP A 38 -12.33 -9.59 9.10
C ASP A 38 -11.88 -8.13 9.16
N ASP A 39 -10.67 -7.91 9.68
CA ASP A 39 -10.01 -6.60 9.74
C ASP A 39 -9.02 -6.41 8.56
N THR A 40 -9.12 -7.25 7.52
CA THR A 40 -8.14 -7.26 6.43
C THR A 40 -8.31 -6.07 5.49
N ALA A 41 -7.37 -5.13 5.57
CA ALA A 41 -7.17 -4.08 4.58
C ALA A 41 -5.67 -3.78 4.38
N LEU A 42 -5.30 -3.23 3.23
CA LEU A 42 -3.95 -2.72 2.99
C LEU A 42 -3.80 -1.37 3.71
N ASN A 43 -2.87 -1.29 4.66
CA ASN A 43 -2.69 -0.09 5.47
C ASN A 43 -1.72 0.91 4.84
N ASP A 44 -0.70 0.42 4.13
CA ASP A 44 0.32 1.25 3.49
C ASP A 44 1.08 0.46 2.42
N LEU A 45 1.75 1.18 1.51
CA LEU A 45 2.66 0.61 0.53
C LEU A 45 3.88 1.50 0.28
N ASP A 46 5.05 0.87 0.19
CA ASP A 46 6.25 1.47 -0.37
C ASP A 46 6.46 0.94 -1.80
N LEU A 47 6.76 1.83 -2.74
CA LEU A 47 7.13 1.47 -4.11
C LEU A 47 8.65 1.46 -4.28
N TYR A 48 9.17 0.47 -4.99
CA TYR A 48 10.57 0.41 -5.38
C TYR A 48 10.72 0.80 -6.86
N CYS A 49 11.68 1.69 -7.14
CA CYS A 49 12.03 2.12 -8.49
C CYS A 49 13.34 1.45 -8.94
N CYS A 50 13.35 0.90 -10.15
CA CYS A 50 14.53 0.29 -10.79
C CYS A 50 14.78 0.95 -12.15
N ALA A 51 16.06 0.99 -12.57
CA ALA A 51 16.46 1.40 -13.91
C ALA A 51 16.21 0.30 -14.95
#